data_AF-A0A1Z4BUI1-F1
#
_entry.id   AF-A0A1Z4BUI1-F1
#
_cell.length_a   1.000
_cell.length_b   1.000
_cell.length_c   1.000
_cell.angle_alpha   90.00
_cell.angle_beta   90.00
_cell.angle_gamma   90.00
#
_symmetry.space_group_name_H-M   'P 1'
#
loop_
_entity.id
_entity.type
_entity.pdbx_description
1 polymer ?
#
loop_
_entity_poly.entity_id
_entity_poly.type
_entity_poly.pdbx_seq_one_letter_code
_entity_poly.pdbx_strand_id
1 'polypeptide(L)'
;MVESNRVMADILDYFSAEIASQTFRVKISSLTRELGLFSGFSGLEPPKINAYLLRLNADLAQTATRQEQQRLSALSSAFSQLKDSARTHAKRDLVSGALSGFYSLSSISAQGNTGSFSHKELRSLAFLGLAAAYHELDDADELVAEKLALAIYEHPPTAAQFVDRSYAKPFGHIFATAGEDSQFILNGGIAKDVHNGLMWLRFALGQEWYHEQVQGRLERFEWKEAFAAAQAFNRQGGYEGYTDWRLPLVEELKTLIDFEAGDTRKGLHFINNRVFPGHYDLMWSASAGSYNNNVAWIVDFTSGSAFYGNINYGYGVRLVRKA
;
A
#
# COMPACT_ATOMS: atom_id res chain seq x y z
N MET A 1 24.31 23.50 2.71
CA MET A 1 24.02 22.73 1.48
C MET A 1 24.17 21.22 1.70
N VAL A 2 25.28 20.72 2.24
CA VAL A 2 25.53 19.27 2.40
C VAL A 2 24.62 18.59 3.44
N GLU A 3 24.37 19.21 4.60
CA GLU A 3 23.45 18.65 5.62
C GLU A 3 21.98 18.65 5.19
N SER A 4 21.55 19.68 4.44
CA SER A 4 20.19 19.78 3.91
C SER A 4 19.92 18.68 2.87
N ASN A 5 20.92 18.33 2.05
CA ASN A 5 20.79 17.24 1.08
C ASN A 5 20.73 15.86 1.75
N ARG A 6 21.38 15.68 2.90
CA ARG A 6 21.36 14.41 3.63
C ARG A 6 20.04 14.19 4.37
N VAL A 7 19.50 15.22 5.03
CA VAL A 7 18.15 15.16 5.62
C VAL A 7 17.09 14.95 4.54
N MET A 8 17.23 15.60 3.38
CA MET A 8 16.36 15.37 2.23
C MET A 8 16.47 13.95 1.65
N ALA A 9 17.67 13.37 1.60
CA ALA A 9 17.87 11.98 1.18
C ALA A 9 17.26 10.99 2.19
N ASP A 10 17.47 11.18 3.49
CA ASP A 10 16.91 10.33 4.55
C ASP A 10 15.37 10.40 4.56
N ILE A 11 14.79 11.58 4.27
CA ILE A 11 13.35 11.78 4.14
C ILE A 11 12.80 11.12 2.86
N LEU A 12 13.50 11.26 1.73
CA LEU A 12 13.14 10.57 0.49
C LEU A 12 13.23 9.06 0.65
N ASP A 13 14.21 8.54 1.39
CA ASP A 13 14.35 7.11 1.71
C ASP A 13 13.22 6.61 2.63
N TYR A 14 12.84 7.39 3.66
CA TYR A 14 11.71 7.06 4.53
C TYR A 14 10.40 6.98 3.75
N PHE A 15 10.11 7.99 2.91
CA PHE A 15 8.91 7.98 2.07
C PHE A 15 8.97 6.93 0.96
N SER A 16 10.15 6.64 0.41
CA SER A 16 10.32 5.56 -0.57
C SER A 16 10.06 4.19 0.06
N ALA A 17 10.50 3.96 1.29
CA ALA A 17 10.22 2.73 2.04
C ALA A 17 8.72 2.62 2.42
N GLU A 18 8.09 3.72 2.83
CA GLU A 18 6.67 3.74 3.18
C GLU A 18 5.77 3.58 1.94
N ILE A 19 6.08 4.26 0.83
CA ILE A 19 5.40 4.09 -0.48
C ILE A 19 5.64 2.68 -1.05
N ALA A 20 6.81 2.09 -0.79
CA ALA A 20 7.11 0.70 -1.15
C ALA A 20 6.39 -0.33 -0.25
N SER A 21 5.87 0.08 0.91
CA SER A 21 5.17 -0.82 1.81
C SER A 21 3.82 -1.26 1.25
N GLN A 22 3.54 -2.55 1.35
CA GLN A 22 2.27 -3.12 0.89
C GLN A 22 1.07 -2.49 1.60
N THR A 23 1.23 -2.19 2.89
CA THR A 23 0.23 -1.50 3.74
C THR A 23 -0.17 -0.14 3.18
N PHE A 24 0.82 0.67 2.79
CA PHE A 24 0.56 1.98 2.22
C PHE A 24 -0.18 1.86 0.88
N ARG A 25 0.28 0.96 0.00
CA ARG A 25 -0.31 0.76 -1.34
C ARG A 25 -1.77 0.30 -1.28
N VAL A 26 -2.09 -0.64 -0.39
CA VAL A 26 -3.47 -1.10 -0.17
C VAL A 26 -4.35 0.03 0.37
N LYS A 27 -3.86 0.75 1.39
CA LYS A 27 -4.62 1.86 1.97
C LYS A 27 -4.86 2.98 0.96
N ILE A 28 -3.86 3.32 0.15
CA ILE A 28 -3.99 4.29 -0.93
C ILE A 28 -4.97 3.80 -2.01
N SER A 29 -5.00 2.50 -2.32
CA SER A 29 -5.98 1.93 -3.25
C SER A 29 -7.42 2.04 -2.73
N SER A 30 -7.65 1.76 -1.43
CA SER A 30 -8.97 1.96 -0.82
C SER A 30 -9.39 3.42 -0.85
N LEU A 31 -8.52 4.32 -0.38
CA LEU A 31 -8.82 5.75 -0.28
C LEU A 31 -9.09 6.36 -1.65
N THR A 32 -8.30 6.04 -2.66
CA THR A 32 -8.52 6.56 -4.03
C THR A 32 -9.82 6.04 -4.66
N ARG A 33 -10.26 4.83 -4.31
CA ARG A 33 -11.58 4.30 -4.69
C ARG A 33 -12.72 5.03 -3.99
N GLU A 34 -12.61 5.24 -2.68
CA GLU A 34 -13.56 6.02 -1.88
C GLU A 34 -13.71 7.44 -2.41
N LEU A 35 -12.62 8.03 -2.89
CA LEU A 35 -12.59 9.35 -3.52
C LEU A 35 -13.14 9.36 -4.96
N GLY A 36 -13.53 8.22 -5.53
CA GLY A 36 -14.11 8.15 -6.87
C GLY A 36 -13.13 8.49 -8.00
N LEU A 37 -11.81 8.44 -7.74
CA LEU A 37 -10.79 8.74 -8.75
C LEU A 37 -10.82 7.77 -9.94
N PHE A 38 -11.45 6.60 -9.77
CA PHE A 38 -11.52 5.52 -10.75
C PHE A 38 -12.95 5.13 -11.19
N SER A 39 -14.02 5.81 -10.76
CA SER A 39 -15.41 5.48 -11.15
C SER A 39 -16.26 6.72 -11.42
N GLY A 40 -17.26 6.62 -12.32
CA GLY A 40 -18.09 7.71 -12.91
C GLY A 40 -18.84 8.63 -11.92
N PHE A 41 -18.94 9.92 -12.29
CA PHE A 41 -19.34 11.15 -11.54
C PHE A 41 -18.22 12.05 -10.94
N SER A 42 -18.25 13.34 -11.32
CA SER A 42 -17.51 14.49 -10.79
C SER A 42 -18.50 15.64 -10.59
N GLY A 43 -18.34 16.44 -9.54
CA GLY A 43 -19.31 17.53 -9.28
C GLY A 43 -18.90 18.60 -8.28
N LEU A 44 -17.69 18.59 -7.74
CA LEU A 44 -17.22 19.66 -6.86
C LEU A 44 -16.08 20.40 -7.54
N GLU A 45 -16.31 21.69 -7.79
CA GLU A 45 -15.26 22.61 -8.22
C GLU A 45 -14.27 22.74 -7.05
N PRO A 46 -12.99 22.37 -7.23
CA PRO A 46 -12.03 22.38 -6.14
C PRO A 46 -11.87 23.81 -5.60
N PRO A 47 -11.83 24.03 -4.27
CA PRO A 47 -11.56 25.34 -3.72
C PRO A 47 -10.21 25.85 -4.24
N LYS A 48 -10.23 27.01 -4.88
CA LYS A 48 -9.02 27.67 -5.40
C LYS A 48 -8.04 27.88 -4.24
N ILE A 49 -6.73 27.72 -4.50
CA ILE A 49 -5.61 27.99 -3.57
C ILE A 49 -5.78 29.26 -2.71
N ASN A 50 -6.49 30.27 -3.23
CA ASN A 50 -6.84 31.51 -2.53
C ASN A 50 -7.66 31.28 -1.25
N ALA A 51 -8.60 30.34 -1.23
CA ALA A 51 -9.42 30.06 -0.04
C ALA A 51 -8.55 29.51 1.12
N TYR A 52 -7.57 28.67 0.80
CA TYR A 52 -6.61 28.16 1.77
C TYR A 52 -5.63 29.23 2.26
N LEU A 53 -5.11 30.06 1.35
CA LEU A 53 -4.28 31.21 1.73
C LEU A 53 -5.02 32.16 2.69
N LEU A 54 -6.31 32.40 2.46
CA LEU A 54 -7.14 33.21 3.36
C LEU A 54 -7.24 32.58 4.75
N ARG A 55 -7.52 31.28 4.85
CA ARG A 55 -7.61 30.57 6.13
C ARG A 55 -6.27 30.52 6.87
N LEU A 56 -5.17 30.23 6.17
CA LEU A 56 -3.82 30.22 6.73
C LEU A 56 -3.45 31.60 7.30
N ASN A 57 -3.76 32.68 6.57
CA ASN A 57 -3.47 34.04 7.02
C ASN A 57 -4.35 34.46 8.20
N ALA A 58 -5.61 34.00 8.25
CA ALA A 58 -6.49 34.22 9.40
C ALA A 58 -5.95 33.53 10.66
N ASP A 59 -5.51 32.27 10.56
CA ASP A 59 -4.91 31.54 11.67
C ASP A 59 -3.57 32.14 12.10
N LEU A 60 -2.75 32.62 11.15
CA LEU A 60 -1.49 33.30 11.44
C LEU A 60 -1.70 34.54 12.33
N ALA A 61 -2.79 35.27 12.09
CA ALA A 61 -3.15 36.45 12.87
C ALA A 61 -3.65 36.10 14.29
N GLN A 62 -4.09 34.86 14.52
CA GLN A 62 -4.72 34.43 15.76
C GLN A 62 -3.88 33.44 16.59
N THR A 63 -2.78 32.90 16.04
CA THR A 63 -1.94 31.91 16.72
C THR A 63 -1.01 32.56 17.74
N ALA A 64 -0.87 31.92 18.91
CA ALA A 64 -0.14 32.47 20.05
C ALA A 64 1.36 32.12 20.05
N THR A 65 1.77 31.00 19.45
CA THR A 65 3.16 30.52 19.55
C THR A 65 3.99 30.87 18.32
N ARG A 66 5.26 31.25 18.52
CA ARG A 66 6.20 31.56 17.44
C ARG A 66 6.39 30.38 16.48
N GLN A 67 6.37 29.15 16.99
CA GLN A 67 6.56 27.95 16.18
C GLN A 67 5.38 27.70 15.24
N GLU A 68 4.14 27.87 15.72
CA GLU A 68 2.95 27.77 14.88
C GLU A 68 2.92 28.87 13.81
N GLN A 69 3.22 30.11 14.21
CA GLN A 69 3.33 31.24 13.29
C GLN A 69 4.37 30.97 12.19
N GLN A 70 5.53 30.42 12.54
CA GLN A 70 6.57 30.05 11.58
C GLN A 70 6.07 28.99 10.58
N ARG A 71 5.37 27.95 11.04
CA ARG A 71 4.82 26.91 10.15
C ARG A 71 3.77 27.46 9.19
N LEU A 72 2.82 28.25 9.70
CA LEU A 72 1.77 28.87 8.89
C LEU A 72 2.35 29.85 7.88
N SER A 73 3.34 30.66 8.30
CA SER A 73 4.03 31.60 7.41
C SER A 73 4.83 30.88 6.33
N ALA A 74 5.50 29.78 6.66
CA ALA A 74 6.24 28.98 5.68
C ALA A 74 5.29 28.41 4.61
N LEU A 75 4.15 27.85 5.03
CA LEU A 75 3.18 27.28 4.10
C LEU A 75 2.54 28.35 3.21
N SER A 76 2.12 29.46 3.81
CA SER A 76 1.51 30.59 3.10
C SER A 76 2.49 31.19 2.07
N SER A 77 3.76 31.35 2.45
CA SER A 77 4.82 31.82 1.55
C SER A 77 5.04 30.85 0.38
N ALA A 78 5.15 29.55 0.65
CA ALA A 78 5.37 28.54 -0.39
C ALA A 78 4.22 28.51 -1.42
N PHE A 79 2.97 28.53 -0.95
CA PHE A 79 1.82 28.60 -1.85
C PHE A 79 1.75 29.90 -2.65
N SER A 80 2.15 31.03 -2.05
CA SER A 80 2.21 32.32 -2.76
C SER A 80 3.26 32.28 -3.86
N GLN A 81 4.47 31.79 -3.57
CA GLN A 81 5.54 31.63 -4.55
C GLN A 81 5.14 30.71 -5.71
N LEU A 82 4.55 29.55 -5.41
CA LEU A 82 4.07 28.62 -6.43
C LEU A 82 3.01 29.27 -7.32
N LYS A 83 2.04 29.97 -6.73
CA LYS A 83 1.00 30.71 -7.45
C LYS A 83 1.57 31.79 -8.37
N ASP A 84 2.57 32.54 -7.90
CA ASP A 84 3.18 33.63 -8.67
C ASP A 84 4.13 33.11 -9.77
N SER A 85 4.69 31.91 -9.59
CA SER A 85 5.58 31.27 -10.55
C SER A 85 4.91 31.06 -11.92
N ALA A 86 3.61 30.77 -11.94
CA ALA A 86 2.83 30.56 -13.16
C ALA A 86 2.70 31.83 -14.03
N ARG A 87 3.12 33.01 -13.52
CA ARG A 87 2.89 34.31 -14.15
C ARG A 87 4.17 35.09 -14.45
N THR A 88 5.33 34.56 -14.09
CA THR A 88 6.58 35.34 -14.05
C THR A 88 7.73 34.63 -14.79
N HIS A 89 8.68 35.43 -15.30
CA HIS A 89 9.89 34.91 -15.93
C HIS A 89 10.88 34.28 -14.93
N ALA A 90 10.73 34.56 -13.63
CA ALA A 90 11.52 33.99 -12.53
C ALA A 90 10.95 32.65 -12.00
N LYS A 91 10.18 31.92 -12.82
CA LYS A 91 9.44 30.71 -12.43
C LYS A 91 10.28 29.72 -11.62
N ARG A 92 11.49 29.36 -12.11
CA ARG A 92 12.34 28.35 -11.46
C ARG A 92 12.74 28.72 -10.03
N ASP A 93 13.09 29.98 -9.79
CA ASP A 93 13.53 30.44 -8.46
C ASP A 93 12.36 30.44 -7.47
N LEU A 94 11.17 30.85 -7.94
CA LEU A 94 9.95 30.83 -7.13
C LEU A 94 9.51 29.41 -6.81
N VAL A 95 9.53 28.49 -7.78
CA VAL A 95 9.18 27.09 -7.52
C VAL A 95 10.20 26.42 -6.58
N SER A 96 11.50 26.71 -6.75
CA SER A 96 12.55 26.21 -5.84
C SER A 96 12.36 26.73 -4.40
N GLY A 97 12.02 28.01 -4.24
CA GLY A 97 11.65 28.58 -2.94
C GLY A 97 10.44 27.87 -2.32
N ALA A 98 9.40 27.60 -3.11
CA ALA A 98 8.19 26.93 -2.67
C ALA A 98 8.47 25.48 -2.22
N LEU A 99 9.27 24.72 -2.99
CA LEU A 99 9.66 23.34 -2.67
C LEU A 99 10.24 23.25 -1.25
N SER A 100 11.18 24.13 -0.90
CA SER A 100 11.81 24.15 0.42
C SER A 100 10.79 24.29 1.56
N GLY A 101 9.82 25.21 1.41
CA GLY A 101 8.76 25.42 2.38
C GLY A 101 7.85 24.19 2.53
N PHE A 102 7.49 23.54 1.43
CA PHE A 102 6.67 22.33 1.49
C PHE A 102 7.41 21.15 2.12
N TYR A 103 8.69 20.91 1.80
CA TYR A 103 9.46 19.83 2.43
C TYR A 103 9.63 19.99 3.94
N SER A 104 9.86 21.22 4.39
CA SER A 104 9.97 21.49 5.82
C SER A 104 8.68 21.15 6.58
N LEU A 105 7.53 21.25 5.91
CA LEU A 105 6.23 21.00 6.54
C LEU A 105 5.74 19.57 6.37
N SER A 106 6.11 18.88 5.30
CA SER A 106 5.77 17.45 5.13
C SER A 106 6.48 16.56 6.16
N SER A 107 7.57 17.03 6.75
CA SER A 107 8.40 16.34 7.74
C SER A 107 8.03 16.60 9.21
N ILE A 108 7.03 17.44 9.49
CA ILE A 108 6.57 17.64 10.88
C ILE A 108 5.87 16.38 11.42
N SER A 109 5.80 16.24 12.74
CA SER A 109 5.07 15.12 13.37
C SER A 109 3.61 15.10 12.94
N ALA A 110 3.09 13.91 12.59
CA ALA A 110 1.67 13.70 12.25
C ALA A 110 0.71 14.00 13.41
N GLN A 111 1.22 14.07 14.64
CA GLN A 111 0.43 14.32 15.84
C GLN A 111 0.51 15.80 16.23
N GLY A 112 -0.63 16.37 16.59
CA GLY A 112 -0.74 17.75 17.05
C GLY A 112 -1.44 18.68 16.06
N ASN A 113 -1.56 19.93 16.47
CA ASN A 113 -2.24 20.99 15.73
C ASN A 113 -1.33 22.24 15.63
N THR A 114 -1.58 23.04 14.61
CA THR A 114 -1.00 24.37 14.43
C THR A 114 -2.14 25.31 14.07
N GLY A 115 -2.56 26.15 15.02
CA GLY A 115 -3.81 26.90 14.89
C GLY A 115 -5.01 25.97 14.74
N SER A 116 -5.87 26.22 13.74
CA SER A 116 -7.03 25.38 13.43
C SER A 116 -6.69 24.14 12.58
N PHE A 117 -5.45 24.03 12.10
CA PHE A 117 -5.03 22.93 11.25
C PHE A 117 -4.47 21.78 12.07
N SER A 118 -4.94 20.56 11.78
CA SER A 118 -4.22 19.38 12.24
C SER A 118 -2.88 19.29 11.50
N HIS A 119 -1.86 18.71 12.13
CA HIS A 119 -0.58 18.49 11.44
C HIS A 119 -0.75 17.57 10.23
N LYS A 120 -1.66 16.59 10.27
CA LYS A 120 -2.00 15.76 9.11
C LYS A 120 -2.53 16.59 7.94
N GLU A 121 -3.41 17.56 8.23
CA GLU A 121 -3.92 18.49 7.23
C GLU A 121 -2.80 19.36 6.65
N LEU A 122 -1.89 19.89 7.48
CA LEU A 122 -0.73 20.67 7.00
C LEU A 122 0.23 19.83 6.15
N ARG A 123 0.52 18.60 6.56
CA ARG A 123 1.36 17.67 5.80
C ARG A 123 0.72 17.33 4.46
N SER A 124 -0.59 17.07 4.44
CA SER A 124 -1.35 16.84 3.21
C SER A 124 -1.29 18.05 2.26
N LEU A 125 -1.50 19.27 2.77
CA LEU A 125 -1.34 20.50 1.98
C LEU A 125 0.08 20.67 1.44
N ALA A 126 1.09 20.37 2.25
CA ALA A 126 2.48 20.42 1.81
C ALA A 126 2.77 19.42 0.68
N PHE A 127 2.27 18.20 0.77
CA PHE A 127 2.41 17.19 -0.28
C PHE A 127 1.68 17.56 -1.58
N LEU A 128 0.48 18.15 -1.49
CA LEU A 128 -0.21 18.71 -2.66
C LEU A 128 0.61 19.85 -3.31
N GLY A 129 1.23 20.70 -2.48
CA GLY A 129 2.13 21.75 -2.94
C GLY A 129 3.38 21.21 -3.65
N LEU A 130 3.99 20.14 -3.11
CA LEU A 130 5.11 19.44 -3.77
C LEU A 130 4.69 18.85 -5.13
N ALA A 131 3.55 18.17 -5.19
CA ALA A 131 3.03 17.61 -6.44
C ALA A 131 2.84 18.69 -7.51
N ALA A 132 2.23 19.81 -7.14
CA ALA A 132 2.02 20.93 -8.04
C ALA A 132 3.35 21.60 -8.46
N ALA A 133 4.31 21.74 -7.55
CA ALA A 133 5.63 22.28 -7.86
C ALA A 133 6.40 21.41 -8.86
N TYR A 134 6.38 20.09 -8.69
CA TYR A 134 7.00 19.16 -9.64
C TYR A 134 6.31 19.19 -11.01
N HIS A 135 4.98 19.25 -11.03
CA HIS A 135 4.25 19.40 -12.28
C HIS A 135 4.62 20.71 -13.01
N GLU A 136 4.74 21.82 -12.29
CA GLU A 136 5.15 23.10 -12.86
C GLU A 136 6.59 23.11 -13.40
N LEU A 137 7.46 22.23 -12.89
CA LEU A 137 8.83 22.04 -13.37
C LEU A 137 8.96 21.04 -14.52
N ASP A 138 7.84 20.44 -14.96
CA ASP A 138 7.83 19.36 -15.96
C ASP A 138 8.67 18.15 -15.52
N ASP A 139 8.69 17.89 -14.21
CA ASP A 139 9.30 16.69 -13.63
C ASP A 139 8.45 15.44 -13.92
N ALA A 140 9.04 14.27 -13.70
CA ALA A 140 8.41 12.98 -13.96
C ALA A 140 7.02 12.85 -13.29
N ASP A 141 6.02 12.41 -14.07
CA ASP A 141 4.65 12.14 -13.60
C ASP A 141 4.65 11.19 -12.38
N GLU A 142 5.67 10.34 -12.29
CA GLU A 142 5.87 9.43 -11.17
C GLU A 142 6.04 10.15 -9.84
N LEU A 143 6.89 11.18 -9.82
CA LEU A 143 7.18 11.99 -8.65
C LEU A 143 5.95 12.79 -8.23
N VAL A 144 5.21 13.33 -9.19
CA VAL A 144 3.96 14.06 -8.93
C VAL A 144 2.96 13.14 -8.22
N ALA A 145 2.72 11.94 -8.77
CA ALA A 145 1.75 11.03 -8.22
C ALA A 145 2.13 10.53 -6.82
N GLU A 146 3.41 10.24 -6.56
CA GLU A 146 3.88 9.83 -5.22
C GLU A 146 3.50 10.86 -4.16
N LYS A 147 3.66 12.15 -4.47
CA LYS A 147 3.31 13.23 -3.55
C LYS A 147 1.79 13.33 -3.39
N LEU A 148 1.01 13.13 -4.45
CA LEU A 148 -0.45 13.05 -4.33
C LEU A 148 -0.89 11.86 -3.47
N ALA A 149 -0.26 10.70 -3.60
CA ALA A 149 -0.53 9.54 -2.72
C ALA A 149 -0.25 9.88 -1.26
N LEU A 150 0.91 10.46 -0.95
CA LEU A 150 1.23 10.89 0.42
C LEU A 150 0.20 11.91 0.95
N ALA A 151 -0.25 12.86 0.12
CA ALA A 151 -1.30 13.79 0.51
C ALA A 151 -2.62 13.09 0.88
N ILE A 152 -3.04 12.09 0.09
CA ILE A 152 -4.23 11.27 0.34
C ILE A 152 -4.05 10.45 1.62
N TYR A 153 -2.88 9.85 1.82
CA TYR A 153 -2.60 9.05 3.02
C TYR A 153 -2.69 9.87 4.30
N GLU A 154 -2.15 11.08 4.29
CA GLU A 154 -2.09 11.97 5.45
C GLU A 154 -3.47 12.48 5.85
N HIS A 155 -4.20 13.05 4.88
CA HIS A 155 -5.50 13.65 5.14
C HIS A 155 -6.43 13.56 3.91
N PRO A 156 -7.16 12.44 3.75
CA PRO A 156 -8.03 12.21 2.59
C PRO A 156 -9.04 13.33 2.33
N PRO A 157 -9.72 13.91 3.34
CA PRO A 157 -10.69 14.99 3.10
C PRO A 157 -10.09 16.26 2.50
N THR A 158 -8.81 16.54 2.78
CA THR A 158 -8.11 17.67 2.16
C THR A 158 -7.67 17.32 0.75
N ALA A 159 -7.06 16.14 0.55
CA ALA A 159 -6.62 15.72 -0.77
C ALA A 159 -7.78 15.60 -1.78
N ALA A 160 -8.94 15.13 -1.34
CA ALA A 160 -10.18 15.05 -2.13
C ALA A 160 -10.60 16.39 -2.76
N GLN A 161 -10.18 17.51 -2.18
CA GLN A 161 -10.53 18.84 -2.67
C GLN A 161 -9.63 19.30 -3.82
N PHE A 162 -8.56 18.57 -4.16
CA PHE A 162 -7.57 18.98 -5.16
C PHE A 162 -7.24 17.90 -6.19
N VAL A 163 -7.42 16.63 -5.82
CA VAL A 163 -7.12 15.51 -6.70
C VAL A 163 -8.38 15.12 -7.46
N ASP A 164 -8.32 15.23 -8.78
CA ASP A 164 -9.37 14.74 -9.69
C ASP A 164 -8.86 13.59 -10.58
N ARG A 165 -9.70 13.16 -11.53
CA ARG A 165 -9.39 12.03 -12.42
C ARG A 165 -8.29 12.28 -13.43
N SER A 166 -7.90 13.52 -13.70
CA SER A 166 -6.76 13.82 -14.56
C SER A 166 -5.49 13.15 -14.04
N TYR A 167 -5.40 12.94 -12.73
CA TYR A 167 -4.30 12.24 -12.07
C TYR A 167 -4.41 10.70 -12.09
N ALA A 168 -5.51 10.11 -12.57
CA ALA A 168 -5.73 8.66 -12.53
C ALA A 168 -4.66 7.87 -13.29
N LYS A 169 -4.16 8.41 -14.42
CA LYS A 169 -3.10 7.77 -15.23
C LYS A 169 -1.73 7.83 -14.51
N PRO A 170 -1.28 8.97 -13.96
CA PRO A 170 -0.15 9.02 -13.04
C PRO A 170 -0.35 8.18 -11.77
N PHE A 171 -1.54 7.99 -11.24
CA PHE A 171 -1.70 7.02 -10.13
C PHE A 171 -1.46 5.57 -10.57
N GLY A 172 -1.54 5.33 -11.87
CA GLY A 172 -1.35 4.05 -12.52
C GLY A 172 -0.02 3.37 -12.24
N HIS A 173 1.10 4.05 -11.89
CA HIS A 173 2.34 3.35 -11.49
C HIS A 173 2.40 3.03 -9.99
N ILE A 174 1.81 3.87 -9.14
CA ILE A 174 1.61 3.58 -7.71
C ILE A 174 0.72 2.34 -7.58
N PHE A 175 -0.27 2.24 -8.46
CA PHE A 175 -1.16 1.10 -8.61
C PHE A 175 -0.75 0.12 -9.71
N ALA A 176 0.33 0.33 -10.47
CA ALA A 176 0.90 -0.71 -11.36
C ALA A 176 1.49 -1.82 -10.51
N THR A 177 1.70 -1.51 -9.23
CA THR A 177 1.93 -2.49 -8.19
C THR A 177 0.65 -3.09 -7.55
N ALA A 178 -0.51 -2.76 -8.07
CA ALA A 178 -1.82 -3.34 -7.78
C ALA A 178 -2.49 -3.69 -9.12
N GLY A 179 -1.68 -4.19 -10.08
CA GLY A 179 -2.20 -4.77 -11.30
C GLY A 179 -3.29 -5.77 -10.95
N GLU A 180 -4.44 -5.63 -11.60
CA GLU A 180 -5.45 -6.68 -11.67
C GLU A 180 -4.72 -7.97 -11.99
N ASP A 181 -4.57 -8.82 -10.98
CA ASP A 181 -4.09 -10.15 -11.22
C ASP A 181 -5.20 -10.83 -12.03
N SER A 182 -4.95 -11.07 -13.31
CA SER A 182 -5.93 -11.68 -14.21
C SER A 182 -6.46 -13.02 -13.68
N GLN A 183 -5.70 -13.69 -12.80
CA GLN A 183 -6.09 -14.91 -12.13
C GLN A 183 -6.90 -14.66 -10.86
N PHE A 184 -6.65 -13.60 -10.07
CA PHE A 184 -7.25 -13.43 -8.74
C PHE A 184 -8.11 -12.18 -8.55
N ILE A 185 -9.37 -12.39 -8.15
CA ILE A 185 -10.25 -11.34 -7.62
C ILE A 185 -10.16 -11.35 -6.08
N LEU A 186 -9.80 -10.21 -5.48
CA LEU A 186 -9.56 -10.10 -4.03
C LEU A 186 -10.77 -9.56 -3.27
N ASN A 187 -11.06 -10.12 -2.10
CA ASN A 187 -12.03 -9.59 -1.15
C ASN A 187 -11.57 -9.91 0.28
N GLY A 188 -11.01 -8.93 0.99
CA GLY A 188 -10.44 -9.15 2.32
C GLY A 188 -9.42 -10.28 2.31
N GLY A 189 -9.56 -11.26 3.21
CA GLY A 189 -8.69 -12.44 3.31
C GLY A 189 -8.92 -13.51 2.25
N ILE A 190 -9.76 -13.26 1.24
CA ILE A 190 -10.07 -14.20 0.15
C ILE A 190 -9.44 -13.75 -1.17
N ALA A 191 -8.85 -14.71 -1.88
CA ALA A 191 -8.48 -14.58 -3.29
C ALA A 191 -9.27 -15.61 -4.13
N LYS A 192 -10.17 -15.13 -5.00
CA LYS A 192 -10.93 -15.96 -5.93
C LYS A 192 -10.14 -16.14 -7.23
N ASP A 193 -9.69 -17.36 -7.47
CA ASP A 193 -9.00 -17.79 -8.67
C ASP A 193 -10.02 -18.06 -9.80
N VAL A 194 -10.10 -17.14 -10.77
CA VAL A 194 -11.05 -17.25 -11.87
C VAL A 194 -10.62 -18.23 -12.96
N HIS A 195 -9.33 -18.56 -13.03
CA HIS A 195 -8.81 -19.51 -14.01
C HIS A 195 -9.08 -20.96 -13.58
N ASN A 196 -8.96 -21.25 -12.28
CA ASN A 196 -9.08 -22.60 -11.74
C ASN A 196 -10.42 -22.88 -11.04
N GLY A 197 -11.29 -21.87 -10.89
CA GLY A 197 -12.56 -22.02 -10.18
C GLY A 197 -12.36 -22.32 -8.68
N LEU A 198 -11.30 -21.76 -8.10
CA LEU A 198 -10.89 -21.96 -6.71
C LEU A 198 -11.02 -20.67 -5.91
N MET A 199 -11.11 -20.81 -4.61
CA MET A 199 -11.08 -19.70 -3.67
C MET A 199 -10.09 -20.03 -2.57
N TRP A 200 -9.15 -19.13 -2.35
CA TRP A 200 -8.02 -19.29 -1.45
C TRP A 200 -8.12 -18.35 -0.27
N LEU A 201 -7.68 -18.83 0.90
CA LEU A 201 -7.30 -17.92 1.98
C LEU A 201 -5.97 -17.24 1.62
N ARG A 202 -5.93 -15.92 1.77
CA ARG A 202 -4.74 -15.08 1.56
C ARG A 202 -3.75 -15.16 2.72
N PHE A 203 -4.17 -15.73 3.84
CA PHE A 203 -3.34 -16.10 5.00
C PHE A 203 -3.25 -17.63 5.15
N ALA A 204 -2.32 -18.10 5.97
CA ALA A 204 -2.16 -19.52 6.30
C ALA A 204 -2.70 -19.84 7.70
N LEU A 205 -2.87 -21.13 8.02
CA LEU A 205 -3.29 -21.56 9.35
C LEU A 205 -2.28 -21.10 10.44
N GLY A 206 -2.83 -20.77 11.63
CA GLY A 206 -2.11 -20.08 12.70
C GLY A 206 -2.13 -18.55 12.59
N GLN A 207 -2.70 -18.03 11.52
CA GLN A 207 -2.75 -16.60 11.22
C GLN A 207 -4.18 -16.13 11.00
N GLU A 208 -4.34 -14.81 10.94
CA GLU A 208 -5.63 -14.17 10.68
C GLU A 208 -5.47 -13.01 9.70
N TRP A 209 -6.57 -12.71 8.99
CA TRP A 209 -6.66 -11.53 8.16
C TRP A 209 -7.29 -10.38 8.96
N TYR A 210 -6.52 -9.34 9.23
CA TYR A 210 -6.96 -8.18 10.00
C TYR A 210 -6.36 -6.89 9.44
N HIS A 211 -7.21 -5.87 9.24
CA HIS A 211 -6.86 -4.60 8.57
C HIS A 211 -6.08 -4.78 7.25
N GLU A 212 -6.59 -5.67 6.38
CA GLU A 212 -5.98 -5.95 5.07
C GLU A 212 -4.52 -6.47 5.13
N GLN A 213 -4.16 -7.09 6.25
CA GLN A 213 -2.85 -7.68 6.48
C GLN A 213 -2.98 -9.05 7.13
N VAL A 214 -1.96 -9.87 6.94
CA VAL A 214 -1.79 -11.11 7.70
C VAL A 214 -1.20 -10.76 9.06
N GLN A 215 -1.88 -11.17 10.13
CA GLN A 215 -1.42 -11.05 11.51
C GLN A 215 -1.19 -12.45 12.11
N GLY A 216 -0.34 -12.50 13.13
CA GLY A 216 0.02 -13.75 13.79
C GLY A 216 1.12 -14.53 13.07
N ARG A 217 1.50 -15.66 13.66
CA ARG A 217 2.63 -16.47 13.19
C ARG A 217 2.11 -17.69 12.46
N LEU A 218 2.68 -17.98 11.29
CA LEU A 218 2.45 -19.25 10.59
C LEU A 218 2.66 -20.42 11.55
N GLU A 219 1.60 -21.21 11.74
CA GLU A 219 1.67 -22.46 12.47
C GLU A 219 2.11 -23.58 11.52
N ARG A 220 2.87 -24.53 12.07
CA ARG A 220 3.46 -25.64 11.33
C ARG A 220 2.87 -26.94 11.86
N PHE A 221 2.40 -27.77 10.94
CA PHE A 221 1.70 -29.01 11.28
C PHE A 221 2.42 -30.20 10.66
N GLU A 222 2.43 -31.33 11.35
CA GLU A 222 2.67 -32.62 10.69
C GLU A 222 1.55 -32.88 9.67
N TRP A 223 1.81 -33.72 8.66
CA TRP A 223 0.88 -33.88 7.54
C TRP A 223 -0.51 -34.35 7.99
N LYS A 224 -0.59 -35.27 8.96
CA LYS A 224 -1.85 -35.74 9.53
C LYS A 224 -2.56 -34.65 10.34
N GLU A 225 -1.80 -33.84 11.07
CA GLU A 225 -2.32 -32.73 11.87
C GLU A 225 -2.89 -31.62 11.00
N ALA A 226 -2.30 -31.37 9.82
CA ALA A 226 -2.79 -30.38 8.87
C ALA A 226 -4.26 -30.63 8.46
N PHE A 227 -4.64 -31.89 8.22
CA PHE A 227 -6.04 -32.25 7.94
C PHE A 227 -6.96 -31.97 9.15
N ALA A 228 -6.49 -32.31 10.35
CA ALA A 228 -7.26 -32.04 11.58
C ALA A 228 -7.41 -30.53 11.83
N ALA A 229 -6.39 -29.74 11.53
CA ALA A 229 -6.39 -28.29 11.66
C ALA A 229 -7.39 -27.64 10.69
N ALA A 230 -7.44 -28.08 9.43
CA ALA A 230 -8.46 -27.63 8.48
C ALA A 230 -9.89 -27.95 8.95
N GLN A 231 -10.12 -29.14 9.50
CA GLN A 231 -11.42 -29.50 10.07
C GLN A 231 -11.76 -28.67 11.32
N ALA A 232 -10.77 -28.38 12.17
CA ALA A 232 -10.95 -27.52 13.33
C ALA A 232 -11.32 -26.10 12.91
N PHE A 233 -10.62 -25.53 11.93
CA PHE A 233 -10.91 -24.21 11.34
C PHE A 233 -12.37 -24.09 10.89
N ASN A 234 -12.87 -25.08 10.14
CA ASN A 234 -14.26 -25.12 9.69
C ASN A 234 -15.25 -25.24 10.86
N ARG A 235 -14.96 -26.08 11.86
CA ARG A 235 -15.82 -26.24 13.06
C ARG A 235 -15.89 -24.98 13.92
N GLN A 236 -14.87 -24.12 13.85
CA GLN A 236 -14.82 -22.84 14.54
C GLN A 236 -15.53 -21.70 13.78
N GLY A 237 -16.27 -22.03 12.71
CA GLY A 237 -17.03 -21.05 11.92
C GLY A 237 -16.38 -20.71 10.58
N GLY A 238 -15.18 -21.24 10.31
CA GLY A 238 -14.46 -21.04 9.05
C GLY A 238 -14.11 -19.57 8.80
N TYR A 239 -14.32 -19.08 7.58
CA TYR A 239 -14.00 -17.71 7.20
C TYR A 239 -15.03 -17.13 6.23
N GLU A 240 -15.49 -15.91 6.51
CA GLU A 240 -16.44 -15.16 5.67
C GLU A 240 -17.70 -15.97 5.28
N GLY A 241 -18.22 -16.76 6.23
CA GLY A 241 -19.43 -17.57 6.04
C GLY A 241 -19.21 -18.93 5.37
N TYR A 242 -17.98 -19.30 5.04
CA TYR A 242 -17.63 -20.60 4.45
C TYR A 242 -16.96 -21.54 5.45
N THR A 243 -17.40 -22.79 5.49
CA THR A 243 -16.95 -23.84 6.43
C THR A 243 -16.53 -25.13 5.72
N ASP A 244 -16.20 -25.06 4.43
CA ASP A 244 -15.79 -26.16 3.57
C ASP A 244 -14.33 -26.00 3.08
N TRP A 245 -13.51 -25.29 3.85
CA TRP A 245 -12.10 -25.08 3.56
C TRP A 245 -11.30 -26.38 3.72
N ARG A 246 -10.38 -26.66 2.80
CA ARG A 246 -9.58 -27.88 2.81
C ARG A 246 -8.12 -27.61 2.44
N LEU A 247 -7.26 -28.60 2.67
CA LEU A 247 -5.94 -28.61 2.07
C LEU A 247 -6.05 -28.65 0.53
N PRO A 248 -5.15 -27.97 -0.18
CA PRO A 248 -5.08 -28.01 -1.64
C PRO A 248 -4.45 -29.32 -2.12
N LEU A 249 -4.83 -29.76 -3.32
CA LEU A 249 -4.06 -30.75 -4.06
C LEU A 249 -2.75 -30.13 -4.55
N VAL A 250 -1.73 -30.95 -4.83
CA VAL A 250 -0.41 -30.42 -5.23
C VAL A 250 -0.50 -29.62 -6.53
N GLU A 251 -1.34 -30.06 -7.47
CA GLU A 251 -1.57 -29.34 -8.72
C GLU A 251 -2.30 -28.02 -8.50
N GLU A 252 -3.23 -27.94 -7.55
CA GLU A 252 -3.87 -26.66 -7.18
C GLU A 252 -2.86 -25.72 -6.53
N LEU A 253 -2.03 -26.21 -5.61
CA LEU A 253 -1.05 -25.38 -4.90
C LEU A 253 0.04 -24.85 -5.84
N LYS A 254 0.43 -25.64 -6.85
CA LYS A 254 1.35 -25.21 -7.92
C LYS A 254 0.81 -24.06 -8.76
N THR A 255 -0.52 -23.87 -8.87
CA THR A 255 -1.09 -22.73 -9.60
C THR A 255 -0.80 -21.38 -8.95
N LEU A 256 -0.32 -21.37 -7.70
CA LEU A 256 0.12 -20.16 -7.01
C LEU A 256 1.59 -19.82 -7.28
N ILE A 257 2.34 -20.70 -7.97
CA ILE A 257 3.74 -20.46 -8.30
C ILE A 257 3.80 -19.40 -9.40
N ASP A 258 4.50 -18.31 -9.11
CA ASP A 258 4.72 -17.20 -10.02
C ASP A 258 6.22 -17.04 -10.30
N PHE A 259 6.65 -17.43 -11.50
CA PHE A 259 8.04 -17.33 -11.94
C PHE A 259 8.44 -15.90 -12.36
N GLU A 260 7.48 -15.02 -12.61
CA GLU A 260 7.77 -13.60 -12.87
C GLU A 260 8.02 -12.84 -11.56
N ALA A 261 7.39 -13.27 -10.47
CA ALA A 261 7.62 -12.73 -9.13
C ALA A 261 8.93 -13.22 -8.47
N GLY A 262 9.39 -14.43 -8.80
CA GLY A 262 10.49 -15.11 -8.11
C GLY A 262 11.88 -14.87 -8.68
N ASP A 263 12.86 -14.66 -7.80
CA ASP A 263 14.31 -14.60 -8.11
C ASP A 263 15.11 -14.96 -6.85
N THR A 264 15.59 -16.21 -6.78
CA THR A 264 16.33 -16.72 -5.62
C THR A 264 17.59 -15.91 -5.30
N ARG A 265 18.23 -15.30 -6.31
CA ARG A 265 19.47 -14.52 -6.11
C ARG A 265 19.19 -13.18 -5.41
N LYS A 266 17.95 -12.70 -5.52
CA LYS A 266 17.48 -11.46 -4.89
C LYS A 266 16.65 -11.71 -3.63
N GLY A 267 16.52 -12.97 -3.20
CA GLY A 267 15.64 -13.34 -2.09
C GLY A 267 14.16 -13.09 -2.37
N LEU A 268 13.76 -13.05 -3.65
CA LEU A 268 12.37 -12.90 -4.05
C LEU A 268 11.71 -14.27 -4.16
N HIS A 269 10.43 -14.32 -3.82
CA HIS A 269 9.65 -15.54 -3.71
C HIS A 269 8.77 -15.77 -4.94
N PHE A 270 8.57 -17.04 -5.29
CA PHE A 270 7.87 -17.49 -6.48
C PHE A 270 6.35 -17.57 -6.25
N ILE A 271 5.78 -16.49 -5.74
CA ILE A 271 4.33 -16.35 -5.51
C ILE A 271 3.99 -14.87 -5.52
N ASN A 272 2.82 -14.54 -6.06
CA ASN A 272 2.36 -13.16 -6.08
C ASN A 272 2.11 -12.66 -4.65
N ASN A 273 3.08 -11.94 -4.09
CA ASN A 273 3.06 -11.39 -2.74
C ASN A 273 1.98 -10.33 -2.52
N ARG A 274 1.32 -9.84 -3.58
CA ARG A 274 0.17 -8.93 -3.49
C ARG A 274 -1.10 -9.68 -3.15
N VAL A 275 -1.26 -10.87 -3.74
CA VAL A 275 -2.39 -11.77 -3.51
C VAL A 275 -2.18 -12.52 -2.20
N PHE A 276 -0.98 -13.04 -1.98
CA PHE A 276 -0.63 -13.87 -0.82
C PHE A 276 0.51 -13.22 0.00
N PRO A 277 0.21 -12.18 0.79
CA PRO A 277 1.23 -11.47 1.55
C PRO A 277 1.74 -12.28 2.73
N GLY A 278 3.07 -12.39 2.84
CA GLY A 278 3.72 -13.15 3.90
C GLY A 278 3.62 -14.66 3.70
N HIS A 279 4.64 -15.38 4.17
CA HIS A 279 4.67 -16.86 4.26
C HIS A 279 4.86 -17.55 2.91
N TYR A 280 6.05 -17.34 2.38
CA TYR A 280 6.56 -17.92 1.15
C TYR A 280 7.35 -19.21 1.35
N ASP A 281 7.16 -19.85 2.50
CA ASP A 281 7.87 -21.06 2.89
C ASP A 281 7.14 -22.31 2.35
N LEU A 282 7.57 -23.47 2.80
CA LEU A 282 7.07 -24.79 2.44
C LEU A 282 5.62 -24.99 2.93
N MET A 283 4.73 -25.31 1.99
CA MET A 283 3.30 -25.51 2.23
C MET A 283 2.88 -26.94 1.91
N TRP A 284 2.12 -27.54 2.83
CA TRP A 284 1.54 -28.87 2.64
C TRP A 284 0.47 -28.89 1.56
N SER A 285 0.49 -29.98 0.78
CA SER A 285 -0.61 -30.44 -0.05
C SER A 285 -1.32 -31.64 0.60
N ALA A 286 -2.59 -31.86 0.25
CA ALA A 286 -3.34 -33.07 0.56
C ALA A 286 -2.86 -34.30 -0.24
N SER A 287 -1.96 -34.13 -1.21
CA SER A 287 -1.48 -35.20 -2.10
C SER A 287 -0.40 -36.05 -1.40
N ALA A 288 -0.72 -37.32 -1.16
CA ALA A 288 0.25 -38.29 -0.65
C ALA A 288 1.39 -38.51 -1.64
N GLY A 289 2.58 -38.85 -1.15
CA GLY A 289 3.71 -39.17 -2.02
C GLY A 289 3.62 -40.59 -2.57
N SER A 290 4.03 -40.78 -3.82
CA SER A 290 4.08 -42.12 -4.44
C SER A 290 5.37 -42.87 -4.15
N TYR A 291 6.38 -42.19 -3.58
CA TYR A 291 7.72 -42.73 -3.36
C TYR A 291 7.78 -43.72 -2.18
N ASN A 292 7.14 -43.38 -1.05
CA ASN A 292 6.93 -44.26 0.10
C ASN A 292 5.82 -43.71 1.01
N ASN A 293 5.42 -44.49 2.01
CA ASN A 293 4.31 -44.14 2.91
C ASN A 293 4.64 -43.05 3.95
N ASN A 294 5.87 -42.52 3.97
CA ASN A 294 6.35 -41.54 4.95
C ASN A 294 6.55 -40.15 4.36
N VAL A 295 6.07 -39.91 3.13
CA VAL A 295 6.19 -38.61 2.47
C VAL A 295 4.87 -38.13 1.86
N ALA A 296 4.72 -36.82 1.80
CA ALA A 296 3.64 -36.14 1.09
C ALA A 296 4.19 -34.94 0.31
N TRP A 297 3.40 -34.42 -0.63
CA TRP A 297 3.82 -33.29 -1.44
C TRP A 297 3.83 -31.98 -0.65
N ILE A 298 4.90 -31.21 -0.83
CA ILE A 298 4.99 -29.81 -0.43
C ILE A 298 5.34 -28.94 -1.63
N VAL A 299 4.90 -27.69 -1.58
CA VAL A 299 5.32 -26.63 -2.53
C VAL A 299 6.15 -25.61 -1.76
N ASP A 300 7.31 -25.28 -2.33
CA ASP A 300 8.27 -24.31 -1.82
C ASP A 300 8.20 -23.02 -2.65
N PHE A 301 7.62 -21.97 -2.07
CA PHE A 301 7.56 -20.67 -2.73
C PHE A 301 8.88 -19.89 -2.60
N THR A 302 9.89 -20.36 -1.85
CA THR A 302 11.23 -19.77 -1.87
C THR A 302 12.02 -20.17 -3.11
N SER A 303 11.70 -21.33 -3.70
CA SER A 303 12.42 -21.89 -4.85
C SER A 303 11.52 -22.17 -6.07
N GLY A 304 10.21 -21.93 -5.97
CA GLY A 304 9.25 -22.19 -7.05
C GLY A 304 9.13 -23.67 -7.40
N SER A 305 9.38 -24.56 -6.44
CA SER A 305 9.52 -25.99 -6.65
C SER A 305 8.52 -26.80 -5.83
N ALA A 306 8.22 -28.01 -6.27
CA ALA A 306 7.42 -28.98 -5.52
C ALA A 306 8.23 -30.27 -5.32
N PHE A 307 8.21 -30.82 -4.10
CA PHE A 307 8.94 -32.05 -3.76
C PHE A 307 8.30 -32.77 -2.58
N TYR A 308 8.90 -33.90 -2.18
CA TYR A 308 8.43 -34.71 -1.07
C TYR A 308 8.96 -34.19 0.28
N GLY A 309 8.03 -33.87 1.19
CA GLY A 309 8.30 -33.59 2.60
C GLY A 309 8.08 -34.83 3.47
N ASN A 310 8.84 -34.97 4.55
CA ASN A 310 8.59 -36.02 5.55
C ASN A 310 7.30 -35.70 6.30
N ILE A 311 6.36 -36.65 6.36
CA ILE A 311 5.03 -36.41 6.95
C ILE A 311 5.08 -36.04 8.44
N ASN A 312 6.16 -36.37 9.14
CA ASN A 312 6.37 -36.05 10.56
C ASN A 312 7.07 -34.69 10.78
N TYR A 313 7.30 -33.91 9.72
CA TYR A 313 7.88 -32.57 9.83
C TYR A 313 6.80 -31.50 9.72
N GLY A 314 7.01 -30.39 10.43
CA GLY A 314 6.09 -29.27 10.49
C GLY A 314 6.23 -28.33 9.28
N TYR A 315 5.16 -28.20 8.49
CA TYR A 315 5.06 -27.25 7.38
C TYR A 315 3.76 -26.45 7.43
N GLY A 316 3.70 -25.36 6.66
CA GLY A 316 2.55 -24.46 6.65
C GLY A 316 1.36 -25.03 5.87
N VAL A 317 0.19 -24.45 6.08
CA VAL A 317 -1.05 -24.85 5.39
C VAL A 317 -1.80 -23.61 4.93
N ARG A 318 -2.04 -23.50 3.62
CA ARG A 318 -2.95 -22.52 3.03
C ARG A 318 -4.21 -23.23 2.57
N LEU A 319 -5.38 -22.79 3.04
CA LEU A 319 -6.62 -23.47 2.71
C LEU A 319 -7.22 -22.97 1.39
N VAL A 320 -7.90 -23.89 0.72
CA VAL A 320 -8.61 -23.67 -0.53
C VAL A 320 -10.02 -24.26 -0.44
N ARG A 321 -10.93 -23.74 -1.25
CA ARG A 321 -12.25 -24.31 -1.52
C ARG A 321 -12.63 -24.10 -2.99
N LYS A 322 -13.76 -24.68 -3.40
CA LYS A 322 -14.34 -24.37 -4.72
C LYS A 322 -15.02 -22.99 -4.69
N ALA A 323 -14.90 -22.24 -5.78
CA ALA A 323 -15.43 -20.88 -5.91
C ALA A 323 -16.93 -20.81 -6.21
#